data_AF-A0A2R6RMC9-F1
#
_entry.id   AF-A0A2R6RMC9-F1
#
_cell.length_a   1.000
_cell.length_b   1.000
_cell.length_c   1.000
_cell.angle_alpha   90.00
_cell.angle_beta   90.00
_cell.angle_gamma   90.00
#
_symmetry.space_group_name_H-M   'P 1'
#
loop_
_entity.id
_entity.type
_entity.pdbx_description
1 polymer ?
#
loop_
_entity_poly.entity_id
_entity_poly.type
_entity_poly.pdbx_seq_one_letter_code
_entity_poly.pdbx_strand_id
1 'polypeptide(L)'
;MEEENRELNPENGSGFTKQHQEEEEDHKVVKFLDSADSYLDLFDSLSSTLRQGWLELATARQSMGASRINRALFDLKYHNAATSLQVIQDDVKQPNFTLCKWVSTNNQNCSTEEAKFDEDELFEKNSTNAQLRYRGTSEIQEKSPESIGSKLTVVDQIQKERSKSLSMFGTLVSPKLRCAQISFETALDTLIEMANMRSSLLSAYDQVHKDMASTKG
;
A
#
# COMPACT_ATOMS: atom_id res chain seq x y z
N MET A 1 51.26 -37.59 -58.99
CA MET A 1 51.69 -36.99 -57.72
C MET A 1 51.09 -35.59 -57.71
N GLU A 2 49.77 -35.48 -57.64
CA GLU A 2 48.91 -35.57 -56.42
C GLU A 2 49.25 -34.40 -55.48
N GLU A 3 48.52 -33.28 -55.57
CA GLU A 3 47.27 -32.98 -54.84
C GLU A 3 47.41 -32.98 -53.31
N GLU A 4 47.38 -31.80 -52.70
CA GLU A 4 46.66 -31.60 -51.44
C GLU A 4 46.13 -30.16 -51.39
N ASN A 5 44.90 -30.00 -51.87
CA ASN A 5 44.05 -28.86 -51.56
C ASN A 5 43.62 -28.96 -50.09
N ARG A 6 43.87 -27.93 -49.29
CA ARG A 6 43.12 -27.66 -48.05
C ARG A 6 42.65 -26.21 -48.07
N GLU A 7 41.46 -26.02 -48.66
CA GLU A 7 40.58 -24.92 -48.28
C GLU A 7 40.10 -25.15 -46.85
N LEU A 8 40.48 -24.25 -45.94
CA LEU A 8 39.90 -24.15 -44.60
C LEU A 8 38.85 -23.04 -44.64
N ASN A 9 37.58 -23.46 -44.76
CA ASN A 9 36.39 -22.63 -44.62
C ASN A 9 36.31 -22.00 -43.22
N PRO A 10 35.91 -20.72 -43.08
CA PRO A 10 35.44 -20.16 -41.83
C PRO A 10 33.90 -20.08 -41.86
N GLU A 11 33.21 -21.22 -41.86
CA GLU A 11 31.78 -21.27 -41.48
C GLU A 11 31.69 -21.80 -40.05
N ASN A 12 31.65 -20.91 -39.07
CA ASN A 12 30.98 -21.13 -37.77
C ASN A 12 31.08 -19.87 -36.90
N GLY A 13 30.43 -18.79 -37.34
CA GLY A 13 30.20 -17.59 -36.52
C GLY A 13 28.72 -17.28 -36.26
N SER A 14 27.79 -18.04 -36.86
CA SER A 14 26.36 -17.69 -36.89
C SER A 14 25.48 -18.43 -35.86
N GLY A 15 26.00 -19.48 -35.19
CA GLY A 15 25.21 -20.29 -34.26
C GLY A 15 25.06 -19.68 -32.86
N PHE A 16 26.10 -18.98 -32.39
CA PHE A 16 26.15 -18.44 -31.02
C PHE A 16 25.23 -17.24 -30.79
N THR A 17 24.96 -16.45 -31.83
CA THR A 17 24.11 -15.26 -31.73
C THR A 17 22.63 -15.59 -31.77
N LYS A 18 22.21 -16.66 -32.46
CA LYS A 18 20.80 -17.08 -32.51
C LYS A 18 20.30 -17.67 -31.20
N GLN A 19 21.12 -18.51 -30.55
CA GLN A 19 20.74 -19.14 -29.27
C GLN A 19 20.54 -18.09 -28.15
N HIS A 20 21.44 -17.11 -28.06
CA HIS A 20 21.29 -16.02 -27.09
C HIS A 20 20.05 -15.14 -27.33
N GLN A 21 19.64 -14.98 -28.59
CA GLN A 21 18.48 -14.16 -28.95
C GLN A 21 17.16 -14.86 -28.59
N GLU A 22 17.06 -16.17 -28.85
CA GLU A 22 15.92 -16.99 -28.43
C GLU A 22 15.80 -17.06 -26.90
N GLU A 23 16.91 -17.19 -26.17
CA GLU A 23 16.91 -17.20 -24.70
C GLU A 23 16.42 -15.86 -24.10
N GLU A 24 16.75 -14.73 -24.73
CA GLU A 24 16.26 -13.41 -24.29
C GLU A 24 14.77 -13.21 -24.57
N GLU A 25 14.25 -13.72 -25.69
CA GLU A 25 12.82 -13.68 -26.01
C GLU A 25 12.01 -14.54 -25.04
N ASP A 26 12.45 -15.77 -24.79
CA ASP A 26 11.82 -16.68 -23.82
C ASP A 26 11.83 -16.08 -22.41
N HIS A 27 12.94 -15.46 -22.00
CA HIS A 27 13.03 -14.79 -20.70
C HIS A 27 12.01 -13.65 -20.55
N LYS A 28 11.73 -12.87 -21.61
CA LYS A 28 10.70 -11.81 -21.57
C LYS A 28 9.29 -12.39 -21.43
N VAL A 29 9.00 -13.50 -22.10
CA VAL A 29 7.73 -14.21 -21.99
C VAL A 29 7.54 -14.76 -20.58
N VAL A 30 8.55 -15.41 -20.02
CA VAL A 30 8.52 -15.93 -18.64
C VAL A 30 8.27 -14.79 -17.66
N LYS A 31 9.01 -13.68 -17.79
CA LYS A 31 8.81 -12.50 -16.92
C LYS A 31 7.39 -11.93 -17.02
N PHE A 32 6.78 -11.94 -18.20
CA PHE A 32 5.38 -11.54 -18.37
C PHE A 32 4.42 -12.49 -17.63
N LEU A 33 4.61 -13.81 -17.76
CA LEU A 33 3.79 -14.80 -17.07
C LEU A 33 3.95 -14.71 -15.54
N ASP A 34 5.18 -14.57 -15.04
CA ASP A 34 5.45 -14.39 -13.61
C ASP A 34 4.80 -13.11 -13.05
N SER A 35 4.81 -12.03 -13.84
CA SER A 35 4.15 -10.76 -13.48
C SER A 35 2.62 -10.90 -13.45
N ALA A 36 2.06 -11.71 -14.35
CA ALA A 36 0.62 -11.98 -14.41
C ALA A 36 0.17 -12.84 -13.23
N ASP A 37 0.94 -13.89 -12.91
CA ASP A 37 0.70 -14.77 -11.76
C ASP A 37 0.75 -13.98 -10.44
N SER A 38 1.81 -13.19 -10.25
CA SER A 38 1.96 -12.29 -9.10
C SER A 38 0.79 -11.30 -8.97
N TYR A 39 0.25 -10.81 -10.09
CA TYR A 39 -0.92 -9.93 -10.08
C TYR A 39 -2.19 -10.66 -9.63
N LEU A 40 -2.39 -11.92 -10.04
CA LEU A 40 -3.54 -12.73 -9.63
C LEU A 40 -3.46 -13.09 -8.14
N ASP A 41 -2.28 -13.42 -7.63
CA ASP A 41 -2.07 -13.65 -6.19
C ASP A 41 -2.44 -12.42 -5.37
N LEU A 42 -2.01 -11.23 -5.81
CA LEU A 42 -2.39 -9.97 -5.17
C LEU A 42 -3.91 -9.73 -5.25
N PHE A 43 -4.55 -10.07 -6.37
CA PHE A 43 -6.00 -9.96 -6.53
C PHE A 43 -6.77 -10.87 -5.56
N ASP A 44 -6.30 -12.10 -5.36
CA ASP A 44 -6.90 -13.05 -4.41
C ASP A 44 -6.69 -12.59 -2.97
N SER A 45 -5.49 -12.12 -2.64
CA SER A 45 -5.17 -11.51 -1.34
C SER A 45 -6.06 -10.29 -1.04
N LEU A 46 -6.21 -9.39 -2.00
CA LEU A 46 -7.11 -8.23 -1.91
C LEU A 46 -8.55 -8.67 -1.68
N SER A 47 -9.03 -9.64 -2.47
CA SER A 47 -10.39 -10.15 -2.40
C SER A 47 -10.69 -10.82 -1.05
N SER A 48 -9.73 -11.56 -0.50
CA SER A 48 -9.82 -12.15 0.84
C SER A 48 -9.88 -11.07 1.93
N THR A 49 -8.96 -10.10 1.86
CA THR A 49 -8.86 -9.00 2.82
C THR A 49 -10.11 -8.11 2.82
N LEU A 50 -10.67 -7.82 1.64
CA LEU A 50 -11.92 -7.06 1.53
C LEU A 50 -13.10 -7.83 2.14
N ARG A 51 -13.24 -9.13 1.84
CA ARG A 51 -14.31 -9.95 2.45
C ARG A 51 -14.21 -9.97 3.97
N GLN A 52 -12.99 -10.10 4.51
CA GLN A 52 -12.74 -10.03 5.94
C GLN A 52 -13.16 -8.66 6.51
N GLY A 53 -12.72 -7.56 5.90
CA GLY A 53 -13.06 -6.21 6.35
C GLY A 53 -14.56 -5.93 6.34
N TRP A 54 -15.28 -6.35 5.29
CA TRP A 54 -16.74 -6.23 5.22
C TRP A 54 -17.46 -7.07 6.27
N LEU A 55 -16.99 -8.30 6.55
CA LEU A 55 -17.56 -9.16 7.59
C LEU A 55 -17.37 -8.56 8.98
N GLU A 56 -16.17 -8.02 9.25
CA GLU A 56 -15.86 -7.36 10.52
C GLU A 56 -16.66 -6.08 10.71
N LEU A 57 -16.82 -5.28 9.65
CA LEU A 57 -17.68 -4.09 9.66
C LEU A 57 -19.15 -4.46 9.92
N ALA A 58 -19.66 -5.50 9.27
CA ALA A 58 -21.00 -6.00 9.50
C ALA A 58 -21.19 -6.45 10.96
N THR A 59 -20.22 -7.19 11.51
CA THR A 59 -20.23 -7.63 12.90
C THR A 59 -20.18 -6.44 13.86
N ALA A 60 -19.35 -5.43 13.56
CA ALA A 60 -19.29 -4.20 14.31
C ALA A 60 -20.64 -3.49 14.34
N ARG A 61 -21.30 -3.37 13.17
CA ARG A 61 -22.64 -2.78 13.06
C ARG A 61 -23.68 -3.51 13.87
N GLN A 62 -23.65 -4.85 13.89
CA GLN A 62 -24.56 -5.63 14.72
C GLN A 62 -24.34 -5.33 16.21
N SER A 63 -23.08 -5.30 16.67
CA SER A 63 -22.76 -5.04 18.08
C SER A 63 -23.00 -3.59 18.53
N MET A 64 -22.75 -2.62 17.67
CA MET A 64 -22.85 -1.18 17.99
C MET A 64 -24.24 -0.59 17.71
N GLY A 65 -25.07 -1.30 16.93
CA GLY A 65 -26.37 -0.84 16.48
C GLY A 65 -26.31 -0.11 15.14
N ALA A 66 -27.37 -0.27 14.34
CA ALA A 66 -27.47 0.28 12.98
C ALA A 66 -27.47 1.82 12.91
N SER A 67 -27.78 2.51 14.01
CA SER A 67 -27.71 3.97 14.09
C SER A 67 -26.27 4.49 14.15
N ARG A 68 -25.35 3.73 14.75
CA ARG A 68 -23.94 4.12 14.93
C ARG A 68 -23.07 3.87 13.73
N ILE A 69 -23.40 2.91 12.87
CA ILE A 69 -22.68 2.66 11.61
C ILE A 69 -23.72 2.73 10.50
N ASN A 70 -23.99 3.95 10.05
CA ASN A 70 -25.02 4.24 9.05
C ASN A 70 -24.43 5.06 7.89
N ARG A 71 -25.06 4.94 6.72
CA ARG A 71 -24.74 5.74 5.53
C ARG A 71 -24.76 7.24 5.82
N ALA A 72 -25.65 7.71 6.69
CA ALA A 72 -25.75 9.12 7.07
C ALA A 72 -24.52 9.67 7.81
N LEU A 73 -23.68 8.81 8.42
CA LEU A 73 -22.40 9.22 9.01
C LEU A 73 -21.31 9.43 7.97
N PHE A 74 -21.45 8.81 6.80
CA PHE A 74 -20.72 9.17 5.61
C PHE A 74 -21.45 10.35 4.96
N ASP A 75 -21.47 11.48 5.67
CA ASP A 75 -21.97 12.74 5.15
C ASP A 75 -21.18 13.07 3.87
N LEU A 76 -21.85 13.62 2.86
CA LEU A 76 -21.21 14.08 1.63
C LEU A 76 -20.44 15.40 1.85
N LYS A 77 -20.31 15.84 3.10
CA LYS A 77 -19.48 16.97 3.47
C LYS A 77 -18.02 16.68 3.11
N TYR A 78 -17.34 17.74 2.70
CA TYR A 78 -15.93 17.67 2.42
C TYR A 78 -15.16 17.36 3.70
N HIS A 79 -14.33 16.31 3.63
CA HIS A 79 -13.40 15.93 4.68
C HIS A 79 -12.03 15.69 4.03
N ASN A 80 -10.97 16.17 4.68
CA ASN A 80 -9.62 15.88 4.22
C ASN A 80 -9.36 14.37 4.27
N ALA A 81 -8.85 13.82 3.18
CA ALA A 81 -8.55 12.40 3.09
C ALA A 81 -7.40 12.05 4.06
N ALA A 82 -7.68 11.10 4.93
CA ALA A 82 -6.71 10.50 5.84
C ALA A 82 -5.51 9.82 5.14
N THR A 83 -5.76 9.37 3.92
CA THR A 83 -4.81 8.64 3.10
C THR A 83 -4.90 9.19 1.69
N SER A 84 -3.75 9.59 1.14
CA SER A 84 -3.66 10.11 -0.23
C SER A 84 -2.76 9.22 -1.08
N LEU A 85 -3.01 9.26 -2.39
CA LEU A 85 -2.20 8.58 -3.39
C LEU A 85 -1.20 9.59 -3.98
N GLN A 86 0.07 9.23 -3.96
CA GLN A 86 1.10 9.95 -4.70
C GLN A 86 1.52 9.13 -5.91
N VAL A 87 1.61 9.80 -7.06
CA VAL A 87 2.04 9.20 -8.33
C VAL A 87 3.36 9.83 -8.71
N ILE A 88 4.41 9.02 -8.80
CA ILE A 88 5.72 9.43 -9.27
C ILE A 88 5.82 8.98 -10.73
N GLN A 89 5.79 9.95 -11.64
CA GLN A 89 5.92 9.72 -13.07
C GLN A 89 7.31 10.20 -13.51
N ASP A 90 8.21 9.26 -13.79
CA ASP A 90 9.49 9.55 -14.44
C ASP A 90 9.31 9.37 -15.96
N ASP A 91 9.78 10.30 -16.79
CA ASP A 91 9.64 10.22 -18.28
C ASP A 91 10.23 8.94 -18.91
N VAL A 92 11.11 8.24 -18.19
CA VAL A 92 11.82 7.04 -18.66
C VAL A 92 11.34 5.75 -17.96
N LYS A 93 10.63 5.87 -16.82
CA LYS A 93 10.15 4.70 -16.06
C LYS A 93 8.63 4.65 -16.03
N GLN A 94 8.14 3.45 -15.78
CA GLN A 94 6.74 3.22 -15.48
C GLN A 94 6.26 4.04 -14.26
N PRO A 95 5.00 4.50 -14.24
CA PRO A 95 4.45 5.23 -13.11
C PRO A 95 4.54 4.39 -11.83
N ASN A 96 5.10 4.96 -10.76
CA ASN A 96 5.13 4.35 -9.45
C ASN A 96 4.09 5.00 -8.53
N PHE A 97 3.26 4.17 -7.93
CA PHE A 97 2.22 4.55 -7.01
C PHE A 97 2.69 4.33 -5.57
N THR A 98 2.53 5.34 -4.73
CA THR A 98 2.84 5.27 -3.30
C THR A 98 1.67 5.76 -2.47
N LEU A 99 1.44 5.09 -1.33
CA LEU A 99 0.38 5.45 -0.39
C LEU A 99 0.94 6.34 0.71
N CYS A 100 0.35 7.52 0.89
CA CYS A 100 0.68 8.42 2.00
C CYS A 100 -0.37 8.25 3.11
N LYS A 101 -0.03 7.49 4.15
CA LYS A 101 -0.91 7.21 5.29
C LYS A 101 -0.67 8.17 6.45
N TRP A 102 -1.68 8.93 6.85
CA TRP A 102 -1.72 9.67 8.13
C TRP A 102 -0.51 10.56 8.43
N VAL A 103 0.17 11.09 7.40
CA VAL A 103 1.40 11.87 7.58
C VAL A 103 1.06 13.35 7.77
N SER A 104 1.40 13.87 8.96
CA SER A 104 1.61 15.29 9.20
C SER A 104 2.45 15.89 8.09
N THR A 105 1.93 16.93 7.46
CA THR A 105 2.58 17.77 6.46
C THR A 105 3.90 18.34 7.00
N ASN A 106 4.99 17.57 6.92
CA ASN A 106 6.33 18.05 7.21
C ASN A 106 7.38 17.28 6.41
N ASN A 107 7.27 17.32 5.08
CA ASN A 107 8.39 17.71 4.24
C ASN A 107 7.92 17.98 2.82
N GLN A 108 8.12 19.23 2.40
CA GLN A 108 8.31 19.65 1.02
C GLN A 108 7.14 19.44 0.03
N ASN A 109 6.38 20.53 -0.14
CA ASN A 109 5.59 20.90 -1.31
C ASN A 109 4.27 20.15 -1.54
N CYS A 110 3.26 20.46 -0.72
CA CYS A 110 1.87 20.48 -1.17
C CYS A 110 1.43 21.94 -1.30
N SER A 111 1.52 22.48 -2.52
CA SER A 111 0.94 23.77 -2.85
C SER A 111 -0.56 23.60 -3.06
N THR A 112 -1.34 23.94 -2.04
CA THR A 112 -2.69 24.47 -2.25
C THR A 112 -2.96 25.43 -1.10
N GLU A 113 -3.26 26.67 -1.46
CA GLU A 113 -3.59 27.76 -0.54
C GLU A 113 -4.88 27.45 0.24
N GLU A 114 -5.03 28.13 1.38
CA GLU A 114 -6.25 28.30 2.21
C GLU A 114 -6.54 27.16 3.22
N ALA A 115 -6.88 27.40 4.49
CA ALA A 115 -7.13 28.60 5.28
C ALA A 115 -6.74 28.30 6.74
N LYS A 116 -6.27 29.32 7.46
CA LYS A 116 -6.06 29.22 8.92
C LYS A 116 -7.40 29.01 9.61
N PHE A 117 -7.49 27.98 10.45
CA PHE A 117 -8.51 27.92 11.50
C PHE A 117 -7.79 27.78 12.84
N ASP A 118 -8.04 28.76 13.71
CA ASP A 118 -7.75 28.67 15.13
C ASP A 118 -8.68 27.62 15.74
N GLU A 119 -8.11 26.54 16.26
CA GLU A 119 -8.81 25.58 17.11
C GLU A 119 -8.01 25.40 18.39
N ASP A 120 -7.72 26.53 19.03
CA ASP A 120 -7.43 26.62 20.47
C ASP A 120 -8.73 27.11 21.14
N GLU A 121 -9.03 26.55 22.31
CA GLU A 121 -10.23 26.80 23.15
C GLU A 121 -11.55 26.08 22.80
N LEU A 122 -11.65 24.75 23.03
CA LEU A 122 -12.95 24.20 23.53
C LEU A 122 -12.92 22.82 24.24
N PHE A 123 -11.82 22.38 24.86
CA PHE A 123 -11.81 21.16 25.67
C PHE A 123 -11.47 21.37 27.16
N GLU A 124 -11.68 22.58 27.67
CA GLU A 124 -11.57 22.89 29.09
C GLU A 124 -12.93 23.27 29.64
N LYS A 125 -13.67 22.27 30.13
CA LYS A 125 -14.63 22.30 31.26
C LYS A 125 -15.66 21.19 31.09
N ASN A 126 -15.46 20.11 31.84
CA ASN A 126 -16.45 19.45 32.70
C ASN A 126 -15.95 18.05 33.04
N SER A 127 -15.02 17.96 34.00
CA SER A 127 -14.76 16.70 34.71
C SER A 127 -14.88 16.98 36.20
N THR A 128 -16.12 17.06 36.66
CA THR A 128 -16.46 16.99 38.09
C THR A 128 -16.18 15.56 38.56
N ASN A 129 -14.97 15.38 39.10
CA ASN A 129 -14.55 14.40 40.11
C ASN A 129 -15.45 13.15 40.29
N ALA A 130 -15.18 12.10 39.52
CA ALA A 130 -15.56 10.74 39.88
C ALA A 130 -14.29 10.00 40.35
N GLN A 131 -14.04 10.05 41.65
CA GLN A 131 -12.89 9.44 42.32
C GLN A 131 -13.01 7.91 42.31
N LEU A 132 -12.31 7.25 41.37
CA LEU A 132 -12.11 5.81 41.39
C LEU A 132 -11.13 5.46 42.53
N ARG A 133 -11.58 4.61 43.46
CA ARG A 133 -10.77 4.13 44.59
C ARG A 133 -9.69 3.19 44.07
N TYR A 134 -8.43 3.61 44.16
CA TYR A 134 -7.25 2.77 43.94
C TYR A 134 -6.81 2.15 45.29
N ARG A 135 -6.48 0.86 45.33
CA ARG A 135 -5.90 0.17 46.49
C ARG A 135 -4.70 -0.69 46.07
N GLY A 136 -3.51 -0.37 46.60
CA GLY A 136 -2.30 -1.21 46.66
C GLY A 136 -1.26 -0.94 45.55
N THR A 137 -0.23 -0.11 45.76
CA THR A 137 1.14 -0.40 46.27
C THR A 137 1.98 -1.34 45.38
N SER A 138 2.95 -0.81 44.61
CA SER A 138 4.36 -0.69 45.02
C SER A 138 5.26 -0.44 43.80
N GLU A 139 6.25 0.41 44.03
CA GLU A 139 7.37 0.83 43.20
C GLU A 139 8.03 -0.27 42.37
N ILE A 140 8.14 -0.06 41.05
CA ILE A 140 9.26 -0.58 40.24
C ILE A 140 9.71 0.55 39.31
N GLN A 141 10.85 1.12 39.64
CA GLN A 141 11.62 2.04 38.82
C GLN A 141 12.32 1.21 37.74
N GLU A 142 11.78 1.19 36.51
CA GLU A 142 12.48 0.57 35.38
C GLU A 142 13.16 1.63 34.50
N LYS A 143 14.48 1.54 34.58
CA LYS A 143 15.52 2.18 33.81
C LYS A 143 15.25 2.09 32.30
N SER A 144 15.24 3.26 31.66
CA SER A 144 15.36 3.45 30.21
C SER A 144 16.51 2.63 29.61
N PRO A 145 16.31 2.00 28.44
CA PRO A 145 17.33 1.91 27.42
C PRO A 145 16.94 2.79 26.23
N GLU A 146 17.74 3.82 26.02
CA GLU A 146 17.78 4.64 24.81
C GLU A 146 18.10 3.79 23.57
N SER A 147 17.53 4.21 22.42
CA SER A 147 17.85 3.82 21.03
C SER A 147 16.74 3.09 20.23
N ILE A 148 15.48 3.58 20.30
CA ILE A 148 14.38 3.26 19.35
C ILE A 148 13.48 4.50 19.09
N GLY A 149 14.06 5.71 19.18
CA GLY A 149 13.27 6.95 19.34
C GLY A 149 12.44 7.40 18.12
N SER A 150 12.76 6.98 16.90
CA SER A 150 12.08 7.47 15.69
C SER A 150 10.95 6.57 15.18
N LYS A 151 11.02 5.25 15.41
CA LYS A 151 9.99 4.31 14.93
C LYS A 151 8.81 4.24 15.90
N LEU A 152 9.06 4.38 17.20
CA LEU A 152 8.01 4.35 18.24
C LEU A 152 7.05 5.55 18.07
N THR A 153 7.59 6.75 17.83
CA THR A 153 6.80 7.98 17.66
C THR A 153 5.87 7.95 16.46
N VAL A 154 6.30 7.35 15.34
CA VAL A 154 5.47 7.22 14.14
C VAL A 154 4.33 6.22 14.35
N VAL A 155 4.60 5.07 14.98
CA VAL A 155 3.56 4.06 15.27
C VAL A 155 2.52 4.61 16.24
N ASP A 156 2.95 5.35 17.27
CA ASP A 156 2.06 6.00 18.23
C ASP A 156 1.18 7.06 17.56
N GLN A 157 1.75 7.84 16.63
CA GLN A 157 1.00 8.84 15.87
C GLN A 157 -0.05 8.19 14.95
N ILE A 158 0.29 7.09 14.27
CA ILE A 158 -0.66 6.34 13.43
C ILE A 158 -1.82 5.79 14.28
N GLN A 159 -1.53 5.22 15.45
CA GLN A 159 -2.57 4.71 16.34
C GLN A 159 -3.47 5.82 16.86
N LYS A 160 -2.91 7.01 17.14
CA LYS A 160 -3.67 8.19 17.54
C LYS A 160 -4.63 8.66 16.44
N GLU A 161 -4.15 8.78 15.20
CA GLU A 161 -5.00 9.18 14.07
C GLU A 161 -6.07 8.13 13.75
N ARG A 162 -5.74 6.84 13.84
CA ARG A 162 -6.74 5.77 13.72
C ARG A 162 -7.84 5.91 14.76
N SER A 163 -7.47 6.15 16.02
CA SER A 163 -8.41 6.33 17.12
C SER A 163 -9.27 7.59 16.92
N LYS A 164 -8.66 8.68 16.43
CA LYS A 164 -9.37 9.93 16.07
C LYS A 164 -10.42 9.68 14.98
N SER A 165 -10.05 8.99 13.90
CA SER A 165 -10.98 8.64 12.82
C SER A 165 -12.14 7.77 13.30
N LEU A 166 -11.89 6.87 14.25
CA LEU A 166 -12.93 5.99 14.79
C LEU A 166 -13.84 6.67 15.82
N SER A 167 -13.41 7.78 16.42
CA SER A 167 -14.17 8.49 17.46
C SER A 167 -15.53 9.00 16.97
N MET A 168 -15.69 9.22 15.65
CA MET A 168 -16.97 9.60 15.03
C MET A 168 -18.08 8.56 15.24
N PHE A 169 -17.72 7.29 15.52
CA PHE A 169 -18.67 6.20 15.77
C PHE A 169 -19.08 6.09 17.25
N GLY A 170 -18.51 6.94 18.12
CA GLY A 170 -18.82 7.06 19.54
C GLY A 170 -17.61 6.77 20.46
N THR A 171 -17.79 7.02 21.76
CA THR A 171 -16.74 6.89 22.79
C THR A 171 -16.22 5.46 22.95
N LEU A 172 -17.06 4.46 22.70
CA LEU A 172 -16.72 3.04 22.80
C LEU A 172 -16.79 2.40 21.41
N VAL A 173 -15.62 2.27 20.79
CA VAL A 173 -15.47 1.66 19.46
C VAL A 173 -15.34 0.14 19.60
N SER A 174 -16.18 -0.61 18.89
CA SER A 174 -16.11 -2.08 18.89
C SER A 174 -14.75 -2.57 18.40
N PRO A 175 -14.15 -3.61 19.03
CA PRO A 175 -12.94 -4.25 18.51
C PRO A 175 -13.08 -4.67 17.04
N LYS A 176 -14.28 -5.10 16.62
CA LYS A 176 -14.55 -5.47 15.22
C LYS A 176 -14.48 -4.30 14.25
N LEU A 177 -14.83 -3.09 14.69
CA LEU A 177 -14.69 -1.90 13.85
C LEU A 177 -13.21 -1.53 13.66
N ARG A 178 -12.39 -1.72 14.71
CA ARG A 178 -10.93 -1.55 14.62
C ARG A 178 -10.30 -2.58 13.68
N CYS A 179 -10.71 -3.84 13.77
CA CYS A 179 -10.26 -4.87 12.83
C CYS A 179 -10.63 -4.50 11.39
N ALA A 180 -11.88 -4.07 11.16
CA ALA A 180 -12.35 -3.67 9.83
C ALA A 180 -11.53 -2.51 9.24
N GLN A 181 -11.19 -1.49 10.06
CA GLN A 181 -10.30 -0.42 9.64
C GLN A 181 -8.95 -0.96 9.17
N ILE A 182 -8.32 -1.86 9.94
CA ILE A 182 -7.04 -2.47 9.57
C ILE A 182 -7.17 -3.26 8.26
N SER A 183 -8.23 -4.07 8.10
CA SER A 183 -8.45 -4.80 6.84
C SER A 183 -8.58 -3.87 5.65
N PHE A 184 -9.33 -2.77 5.74
CA PHE A 184 -9.43 -1.81 4.66
C PHE A 184 -8.12 -1.06 4.39
N GLU A 185 -7.35 -0.73 5.43
CA GLU A 185 -6.02 -0.13 5.26
C GLU A 185 -5.02 -1.08 4.58
N THR A 186 -5.06 -2.38 4.90
CA THR A 186 -4.26 -3.40 4.22
C THR A 186 -4.73 -3.59 2.78
N ALA A 187 -6.03 -3.58 2.51
CA ALA A 187 -6.56 -3.63 1.15
C ALA A 187 -6.08 -2.44 0.30
N LEU A 188 -5.94 -1.25 0.88
CA LEU A 188 -5.34 -0.11 0.21
C LEU A 188 -3.86 -0.33 -0.13
N ASP A 189 -3.07 -0.92 0.78
CA ASP A 189 -1.67 -1.27 0.47
C ASP A 189 -1.60 -2.24 -0.71
N THR A 190 -2.39 -3.31 -0.67
CA THR A 190 -2.45 -4.31 -1.75
C THR A 190 -2.90 -3.69 -3.07
N LEU A 191 -3.85 -2.74 -3.05
CA LEU A 191 -4.27 -2.02 -4.27
C LEU A 191 -3.14 -1.21 -4.90
N ILE A 192 -2.27 -0.60 -4.09
CA ILE A 192 -1.08 0.11 -4.59
C ILE A 192 -0.07 -0.86 -5.19
N GLU A 193 0.19 -1.98 -4.52
CA GLU A 193 1.03 -3.05 -5.05
C GLU A 193 0.49 -3.58 -6.37
N MET A 194 -0.82 -3.82 -6.47
CA MET A 194 -1.48 -4.23 -7.71
C MET A 194 -1.37 -3.19 -8.82
N ALA A 195 -1.48 -1.89 -8.50
CA ALA A 195 -1.32 -0.83 -9.49
C ALA A 195 0.11 -0.79 -10.05
N ASN A 196 1.11 -0.91 -9.18
CA ASN A 196 2.52 -1.01 -9.56
C ASN A 196 2.81 -2.28 -10.36
N MET A 197 2.25 -3.42 -9.95
CA MET A 197 2.39 -4.70 -10.64
C MET A 197 1.74 -4.65 -12.02
N ARG A 198 0.54 -4.05 -12.13
CA ARG A 198 -0.14 -3.85 -13.41
C ARG A 198 0.68 -3.00 -14.35
N SER A 199 1.35 -1.96 -13.85
CA SER A 199 2.25 -1.15 -14.68
C SER A 199 3.43 -1.98 -15.22
N SER A 200 4.01 -2.84 -14.37
CA SER A 200 5.07 -3.78 -14.77
C SER A 200 4.59 -4.78 -15.81
N LEU A 201 3.41 -5.35 -15.60
CA LEU A 201 2.78 -6.32 -16.48
C LEU A 201 2.52 -5.73 -17.88
N LEU A 202 1.96 -4.51 -17.95
CA LEU A 202 1.71 -3.83 -19.22
C LEU A 202 3.00 -3.56 -19.98
N SER A 203 4.07 -3.17 -19.29
CA SER A 203 5.35 -2.97 -19.95
C SER A 203 6.02 -4.27 -20.39
N ALA A 204 5.86 -5.37 -19.66
CA ALA A 204 6.36 -6.68 -20.07
C ALA A 204 5.59 -7.18 -21.31
N TYR A 205 4.27 -6.98 -21.32
CA TYR A 205 3.43 -7.25 -22.49
C TYR A 205 3.89 -6.47 -23.73
N ASP A 206 4.14 -5.16 -23.58
CA ASP A 206 4.60 -4.32 -24.69
C ASP A 206 5.97 -4.77 -25.25
N GLN A 207 6.86 -5.28 -24.40
CA GLN A 207 8.16 -5.82 -24.82
C GLN A 207 7.96 -7.09 -25.66
N VAL A 208 7.19 -8.05 -25.15
CA VAL A 208 6.89 -9.31 -25.87
C VAL A 208 6.18 -9.01 -27.20
N HIS A 209 5.23 -8.07 -27.21
CA HIS A 209 4.51 -7.70 -28.44
C HIS A 209 5.43 -7.07 -29.49
N LYS A 210 6.37 -6.22 -29.09
CA LYS A 210 7.35 -5.60 -30.01
C LYS A 210 8.29 -6.64 -30.62
N ASP A 211 8.73 -7.60 -29.84
CA ASP A 211 9.61 -8.67 -30.32
C ASP A 211 8.86 -9.53 -31.35
N MET A 212 7.64 -9.98 -31.02
CA MET A 212 6.79 -10.75 -31.96
C MET A 212 6.48 -10.02 -33.27
N ALA A 213 6.39 -8.69 -33.25
CA ALA A 213 6.20 -7.87 -34.44
C ALA A 213 7.49 -7.72 -35.26
N SER A 214 8.65 -7.70 -34.61
CA SER A 214 9.97 -7.56 -35.24
C SER A 214 10.40 -8.86 -35.93
N THR A 215 10.03 -10.02 -35.40
CA THR A 215 10.35 -11.34 -36.00
C THR A 215 9.56 -11.64 -37.29
N LYS A 216 8.54 -10.82 -37.62
CA LYS A 216 7.70 -10.98 -38.83
C LYS A 216 8.07 -10.04 -39.99
N GLY A 217 9.01 -9.13 -39.80
CA GLY A 217 9.50 -8.19 -40.81
C GLY A 217 10.84 -8.62 -41.41
#